data_AF-A0A7X5ZSW9-F1
#
_entry.id   AF-A0A7X5ZSW9-F1
#
_cell.length_a   1.000
_cell.length_b   1.000
_cell.length_c   1.000
_cell.angle_alpha   90.00
_cell.angle_beta   90.00
_cell.angle_gamma   90.00
#
_symmetry.space_group_name_H-M   'P 1'
#
loop_
_entity.id
_entity.type
_entity.pdbx_description
1 polymer ?
#
loop_
_entity_poly.entity_id
_entity_poly.type
_entity_poly.pdbx_seq_one_letter_code
_entity_poly.pdbx_strand_id
1 'polypeptide(L)'
;MATRMSGTARRSQVLGIAAREFANHGLHGASIDAIAREAGITQAYVFRMFRTKKALFSELVGMAFDRFSDGMAQAARDARGIDALALMGARYYESLADRTTLLLQLQA
;
A
#
# COMPACT_ATOMS: atom_id res chain seq x y z
N MET A 1 1.88 -9.10 -31.10
CA MET A 1 2.99 -9.45 -30.18
C MET A 1 2.68 -8.82 -28.82
N ALA A 2 2.47 -9.62 -27.78
CA ALA A 2 2.22 -9.10 -26.43
C ALA A 2 3.54 -8.55 -25.86
N THR A 3 3.60 -7.25 -25.59
CA THR A 3 4.76 -6.59 -24.99
C THR A 3 5.06 -7.23 -23.63
N ARG A 4 6.25 -7.82 -23.47
CA ARG A 4 6.70 -8.38 -22.19
C ARG A 4 6.72 -7.26 -21.15
N MET A 5 5.92 -7.43 -20.10
CA MET A 5 5.89 -6.50 -18.96
C MET A 5 7.25 -6.51 -18.24
N SER A 6 7.75 -5.33 -17.86
CA SER A 6 9.02 -5.23 -17.13
C SER A 6 8.90 -5.80 -15.71
N GLY A 7 10.03 -6.21 -15.12
CA GLY A 7 10.06 -6.72 -13.75
C GLY A 7 9.51 -5.72 -12.73
N THR A 8 9.82 -4.43 -12.90
CA THR A 8 9.31 -3.34 -12.05
C THR A 8 7.80 -3.19 -12.19
N ALA A 9 7.27 -3.16 -13.42
CA ALA A 9 5.82 -3.10 -13.64
C ALA A 9 5.10 -4.31 -13.02
N ARG A 10 5.71 -5.50 -13.09
CA ARG A 10 5.17 -6.71 -12.44
C ARG A 10 5.14 -6.57 -10.92
N ARG A 11 6.21 -6.07 -10.32
CA ARG A 11 6.26 -5.84 -8.87
C ARG A 11 5.15 -4.87 -8.43
N SER A 12 5.00 -3.75 -9.13
CA SER A 12 3.95 -2.76 -8.84
C SER A 12 2.54 -3.33 -8.98
N GLN A 13 2.30 -4.16 -9.99
CA GLN A 13 1.02 -4.86 -10.14
C GLN A 13 0.71 -5.74 -8.93
N VAL A 14 1.69 -6.54 -8.47
CA VAL A 14 1.49 -7.42 -7.30
C VAL A 14 1.27 -6.62 -6.04
N LEU A 15 1.99 -5.51 -5.83
CA LEU A 15 1.76 -4.62 -4.68
C LEU A 15 0.33 -4.06 -4.67
N GLY A 16 -0.19 -3.60 -5.81
CA GLY A 16 -1.57 -3.08 -5.88
C GLY A 16 -2.63 -4.14 -5.56
N ILE A 17 -2.45 -5.36 -6.05
CA ILE A 17 -3.35 -6.50 -5.74
C ILE A 17 -3.26 -6.87 -4.26
N ALA A 18 -2.03 -7.05 -3.77
CA ALA A 18 -1.77 -7.42 -2.39
C ALA A 18 -2.29 -6.37 -1.39
N ALA A 19 -2.19 -5.08 -1.72
CA ALA A 19 -2.75 -4.00 -0.90
C ALA A 19 -4.24 -4.23 -0.60
N ARG A 20 -5.03 -4.60 -1.60
CA ARG A 20 -6.47 -4.88 -1.43
C ARG A 20 -6.71 -6.13 -0.59
N GLU A 21 -5.96 -7.19 -0.86
CA GLU A 21 -6.07 -8.45 -0.12
C GLU A 21 -5.76 -8.24 1.37
N PHE A 22 -4.64 -7.59 1.69
CA PHE A 22 -4.23 -7.32 3.06
C PHE A 22 -5.13 -6.30 3.76
N ALA A 23 -5.62 -5.28 3.06
CA ALA A 23 -6.57 -4.32 3.62
C ALA A 23 -7.86 -5.01 4.10
N ASN A 24 -8.35 -6.00 3.35
CA ASN A 24 -9.61 -6.67 3.66
C ASN A 24 -9.46 -7.80 4.70
N HIS A 25 -8.30 -8.46 4.74
CA HIS A 25 -8.14 -9.72 5.47
C HIS A 25 -7.01 -9.71 6.52
N GLY A 26 -6.23 -8.62 6.60
CA GLY A 26 -5.09 -8.51 7.49
C GLY A 26 -3.94 -9.48 7.14
N LEU A 27 -2.85 -9.43 7.92
CA LEU A 27 -1.67 -10.27 7.69
C LEU A 27 -2.02 -11.76 7.76
N HIS A 28 -2.87 -12.18 8.69
CA HIS A 28 -3.18 -13.60 8.87
C HIS A 28 -4.18 -14.12 7.83
N GLY A 29 -5.26 -13.37 7.55
CA GLY A 29 -6.33 -13.80 6.65
C GLY A 29 -6.03 -13.70 5.16
N ALA A 30 -5.12 -12.81 4.75
CA ALA A 30 -4.79 -12.61 3.32
C ALA A 30 -4.24 -13.89 2.65
N SER A 31 -4.53 -14.11 1.37
CA SER A 31 -4.06 -15.27 0.63
C SER A 31 -3.02 -14.91 -0.44
N ILE A 32 -1.80 -15.47 -0.29
CA ILE A 32 -0.76 -15.37 -1.34
C ILE A 32 -1.21 -16.08 -2.62
N ASP A 33 -2.01 -17.13 -2.51
CA ASP A 33 -2.60 -17.82 -3.66
C ASP A 33 -3.55 -16.90 -4.44
N ALA A 34 -4.45 -16.21 -3.73
CA ALA A 34 -5.39 -15.28 -4.34
C ALA A 34 -4.65 -14.15 -5.07
N ILE A 35 -3.64 -13.57 -4.43
CA ILE A 35 -2.78 -12.54 -5.01
C ILE A 35 -2.08 -13.04 -6.28
N ALA A 36 -1.48 -14.24 -6.23
CA ALA A 36 -0.76 -14.82 -7.35
C ALA A 36 -1.69 -15.09 -8.54
N ARG A 37 -2.86 -15.68 -8.26
CA ARG A 37 -3.90 -15.98 -9.25
C ARG A 37 -4.40 -14.72 -9.93
N GLU A 38 -4.71 -13.67 -9.17
CA GLU A 38 -5.17 -12.39 -9.73
C GLU A 38 -4.09 -11.69 -10.55
N ALA A 39 -2.82 -11.79 -10.12
CA ALA A 39 -1.68 -11.25 -10.86
C ALA A 39 -1.28 -12.08 -12.10
N GLY A 40 -1.87 -13.26 -12.29
CA GLY A 40 -1.55 -14.18 -13.39
C GLY A 40 -0.15 -14.80 -13.27
N ILE A 41 0.32 -15.06 -12.05
CA ILE A 41 1.65 -15.62 -11.75
C ILE A 41 1.57 -16.76 -10.72
N THR A 42 2.68 -17.46 -10.48
CA THR A 42 2.77 -18.50 -9.45
C THR A 42 3.07 -17.92 -8.07
N GLN A 43 2.64 -18.59 -7.00
CA GLN A 43 3.01 -18.21 -5.63
C GLN A 43 4.54 -18.17 -5.44
N ALA A 44 5.26 -19.13 -6.02
CA ALA A 44 6.71 -19.16 -6.00
C ALA A 44 7.32 -17.87 -6.58
N TYR A 45 6.70 -17.30 -7.62
CA TYR A 45 7.17 -16.03 -8.18
C TYR A 45 6.87 -14.85 -7.25
N VAL A 46 5.73 -14.83 -6.55
CA VAL A 46 5.44 -13.83 -5.50
C VAL A 46 6.52 -13.90 -4.41
N PHE A 47 6.83 -15.10 -3.89
CA PHE A 47 7.88 -15.25 -2.88
C PHE A 47 9.27 -14.90 -3.40
N ARG A 48 9.57 -15.13 -4.69
CA ARG A 48 10.82 -14.65 -5.29
C ARG A 48 10.92 -13.13 -5.27
N MET A 49 9.81 -12.41 -5.44
CA MET A 49 9.79 -10.94 -5.42
C MET A 49 9.85 -10.37 -4.01
N PHE A 50 9.16 -10.97 -3.04
CA PHE A 50 8.94 -10.35 -1.72
C PHE A 50 9.48 -11.15 -0.54
N ARG A 51 10.10 -12.31 -0.79
CA ARG A 51 10.66 -13.26 0.19
C ARG A 51 9.62 -13.96 1.06
N THR A 52 8.77 -13.23 1.77
CA THR A 52 7.75 -13.79 2.66
C THR A 52 6.45 -12.99 2.61
N LYS A 53 5.34 -13.59 3.06
CA LYS A 53 4.04 -12.90 3.21
C LYS A 53 4.15 -11.70 4.15
N LYS A 54 4.89 -11.86 5.26
CA LYS A 54 5.13 -10.77 6.23
C LYS A 54 5.95 -9.63 5.62
N ALA A 55 6.98 -9.94 4.83
CA ALA A 55 7.79 -8.89 4.18
C ALA A 55 6.98 -8.09 3.14
N LEU A 56 6.16 -8.76 2.33
CA LEU A 56 5.22 -8.08 1.43
C LEU A 56 4.24 -7.18 2.19
N PHE A 57 3.67 -7.68 3.29
CA PHE A 57 2.77 -6.90 4.14
C PHE A 57 3.46 -5.68 4.75
N SER A 58 4.65 -5.86 5.33
CA SER A 58 5.43 -4.76 5.93
C SER A 58 5.82 -3.69 4.91
N GLU A 59 6.14 -4.07 3.67
CA GLU A 59 6.40 -3.12 2.58
C GLU A 59 5.15 -2.27 2.28
N LEU A 60 3.97 -2.89 2.20
CA LEU A 60 2.71 -2.18 1.95
C LEU A 60 2.29 -1.27 3.11
N VAL A 61 2.43 -1.74 4.34
CA VAL A 61 2.17 -0.93 5.54
C VAL A 61 3.13 0.27 5.58
N GLY A 62 4.42 0.06 5.33
CA GLY A 62 5.41 1.14 5.24
C GLY A 62 5.00 2.18 4.21
N MET A 63 4.71 1.76 2.97
CA MET A 63 4.23 2.66 1.91
C MET A 63 2.97 3.44 2.30
N ALA A 64 2.04 2.82 3.04
CA ALA A 64 0.83 3.48 3.52
C ALA A 64 1.14 4.57 4.57
N PHE A 65 2.06 4.32 5.50
CA PHE A 65 2.52 5.30 6.48
C PHE A 65 3.36 6.42 5.87
N ASP A 66 4.24 6.09 4.91
CA ASP A 66 5.03 7.07 4.18
C ASP A 66 4.12 8.05 3.45
N ARG A 67 3.14 7.55 2.69
CA ARG A 67 2.16 8.39 1.98
C ARG A 67 1.38 9.32 2.90
N PHE A 68 1.01 8.82 4.08
CA PHE A 68 0.33 9.63 5.09
C PHE A 68 1.23 10.73 5.65
N SER A 69 2.46 10.36 6.06
CA SER A 69 3.42 11.29 6.65
C SER A 69 3.86 12.35 5.65
N ASP A 70 4.12 11.97 4.41
CA ASP A 70 4.45 12.88 3.31
C ASP A 70 3.28 13.82 3.01
N GLY A 71 2.04 13.31 3.04
CA GLY A 71 0.84 14.12 2.88
C GLY A 71 0.73 15.22 3.95
N MET A 72 0.97 14.86 5.21
CA MET A 72 0.96 15.80 6.33
C MET A 72 2.08 16.83 6.22
N ALA A 73 3.31 16.37 5.94
CA ALA A 73 4.46 17.25 5.76
C ALA A 73 4.24 18.24 4.60
N GLN A 74 3.65 17.79 3.50
CA GLN A 74 3.30 18.63 2.37
C GLN A 74 2.22 19.65 2.72
N ALA A 75 1.18 19.26 3.47
CA ALA A 75 0.10 20.17 3.86
C ALA A 75 0.59 21.27 4.82
N ALA A 76 1.54 20.94 5.71
CA ALA A 76 2.10 21.87 6.67
C ALA A 76 3.31 22.68 6.16
N ARG A 77 3.79 22.42 4.93
CA ARG A 77 5.08 22.92 4.41
C ARG A 77 5.29 24.41 4.65
N ASP A 78 4.28 25.21 4.33
CA ASP A 78 4.33 26.67 4.34
C ASP A 78 3.48 27.31 5.46
N ALA A 79 2.99 26.49 6.41
CA ALA A 79 2.16 26.94 7.54
C ALA A 79 2.78 26.56 8.89
N ARG A 80 2.37 27.24 9.97
CA ARG A 80 2.86 26.96 11.33
C ARG A 80 1.71 27.00 12.33
N GLY A 81 1.93 26.45 13.52
CA GLY A 81 0.95 26.49 14.61
C GLY A 81 -0.41 25.90 14.21
N ILE A 82 -1.49 26.59 14.58
CA ILE A 82 -2.86 26.11 14.33
C ILE A 82 -3.23 26.05 12.85
N ASP A 83 -2.65 26.91 12.01
CA ASP A 83 -2.91 26.90 10.56
C ASP A 83 -2.33 25.63 9.91
N ALA A 84 -1.14 25.21 10.32
CA ALA A 84 -0.57 23.93 9.89
C ALA A 84 -1.44 22.74 10.33
N LEU A 85 -1.95 22.77 11.58
CA LEU A 85 -2.85 21.73 12.08
C LEU A 85 -4.14 21.67 11.28
N ALA A 86 -4.73 22.81 10.91
CA ALA A 86 -5.94 22.86 10.10
C ALA A 86 -5.72 22.29 8.68
N LEU A 87 -4.60 22.65 8.03
CA LEU A 87 -4.24 22.12 6.71
C LEU A 87 -3.96 20.63 6.73
N MET A 88 -3.24 20.14 7.75
CA MET A 88 -3.05 18.71 7.98
C MET A 88 -4.39 18.00 8.21
N GLY A 89 -5.30 18.60 8.97
CA GLY A 89 -6.66 18.07 9.19
C GLY A 89 -7.46 17.95 7.89
N ALA A 90 -7.43 18.98 7.04
CA ALA A 90 -8.06 18.93 5.72
C ALA A 90 -7.44 17.84 4.84
N ARG A 91 -6.10 17.73 4.83
CA ARG A 91 -5.40 16.67 4.09
C ARG A 91 -5.72 15.27 4.61
N TYR A 92 -5.89 15.14 5.92
CA TYR A 92 -6.31 13.88 6.53
C TYR A 92 -7.70 13.49 6.03
N TYR A 93 -8.64 14.43 6.03
CA TYR A 93 -10.00 14.20 5.57
C TYR A 93 -10.04 13.70 4.12
N GLU A 94 -9.26 14.31 3.22
CA GLU A 94 -9.11 13.80 1.84
C GLU A 94 -8.53 12.39 1.79
N SER A 95 -7.55 12.10 2.65
CA SER A 95 -6.90 10.79 2.71
C SER A 95 -7.85 9.70 3.21
N LEU A 96 -8.87 10.07 4.01
CA LEU A 96 -9.88 9.12 4.49
C LEU A 96 -10.71 8.50 3.35
N ALA A 97 -10.74 9.13 2.17
CA ALA A 97 -11.41 8.56 1.00
C ALA A 97 -10.68 7.32 0.45
N ASP A 98 -9.38 7.16 0.72
CA ASP A 98 -8.60 5.99 0.31
C ASP A 98 -8.71 4.87 1.35
N ARG A 99 -9.83 4.13 1.26
CA ARG A 99 -10.16 3.06 2.20
C ARG A 99 -9.08 1.96 2.29
N THR A 100 -8.41 1.63 1.18
CA THR A 100 -7.37 0.59 1.16
C THR A 100 -6.15 1.02 1.96
N THR A 101 -5.69 2.25 1.75
CA THR A 101 -4.55 2.81 2.50
C THR A 101 -4.85 2.87 4.00
N LEU A 102 -6.05 3.33 4.37
CA LEU A 102 -6.48 3.36 5.77
C LEU A 102 -6.53 1.99 6.40
N LEU A 103 -7.14 1.01 5.73
CA LEU A 103 -7.25 -0.33 6.27
C LEU A 103 -5.86 -0.95 6.47
N LEU A 104 -4.92 -0.75 5.55
CA LEU A 104 -3.54 -1.22 5.75
C LEU A 104 -2.88 -0.63 7.01
N GLN A 105 -3.09 0.66 7.29
CA GLN A 105 -2.58 1.30 8.51
C GLN A 105 -3.21 0.72 9.78
N LEU A 106 -4.50 0.34 9.73
CA LEU A 106 -5.21 -0.25 10.87
C LEU A 106 -4.85 -1.72 11.14
N GLN A 107 -4.24 -2.41 10.16
CA GLN A 107 -3.81 -3.80 10.31
C GLN A 107 -2.36 -3.94 10.83
N ALA A 108 -1.65 -2.83 11.02
CA ALA A 108 -0.24 -2.76 11.41
C ALA A 108 0.00 -3.12 12.88
#